data_AF-A0A847XNY8-F1
#
_entry.id   AF-A0A847XNY8-F1
#
_cell.length_a   1.000
_cell.length_b   1.000
_cell.length_c   1.000
_cell.angle_alpha   90.00
_cell.angle_beta   90.00
_cell.angle_gamma   90.00
#
_symmetry.space_group_name_H-M   'P 1'
#
loop_
_entity.id
_entity.type
_entity.pdbx_description
1 polymer ?
#
loop_
_entity_poly.entity_id
_entity_poly.type
_entity_poly.pdbx_seq_one_letter_code
_entity_poly.pdbx_strand_id
1 'polypeptide(L)'
;EKRAEEVAELGEIISERKDELRSIVEKTAAQQSEHEILTEKLNKVQRRLKLIKSKEKFVAKNVRHYDDAPEFQLPLPKPMMSAKAYYERIAAPLVATLKDVIRGILLEFFEKTKELKAALERASSQVQALTQRLSSYEAELIMLRETKKDYQRLRGFLGENVADKAIEKAKIREQESYLKKESVEQIK
;
A
#
# COMPACT_ATOMS: atom_id res chain seq x y z
N GLU A 1 -18.57 53.39 26.53
CA GLU A 1 -18.77 51.99 26.92
C GLU A 1 -19.37 51.15 25.80
N LYS A 2 -20.62 51.35 25.37
CA LYS A 2 -21.26 50.52 24.32
C LYS A 2 -20.44 50.26 23.05
N ARG A 3 -19.79 51.29 22.49
CA ARG A 3 -18.91 51.14 21.31
C ARG A 3 -17.63 50.33 21.59
N ALA A 4 -17.13 50.35 22.82
CA ALA A 4 -15.95 49.58 23.20
C ALA A 4 -16.30 48.10 23.42
N GLU A 5 -17.49 47.82 23.94
CA GLU A 5 -18.06 46.45 24.04
C GLU A 5 -18.32 45.85 22.65
N GLU A 6 -18.97 46.59 21.73
CA GLU A 6 -19.17 46.11 20.34
C GLU A 6 -17.85 45.81 19.62
N VAL A 7 -16.81 46.64 19.83
CA VAL A 7 -15.49 46.42 19.23
C VAL A 7 -14.80 45.18 19.83
N ALA A 8 -15.01 44.90 21.12
CA ALA A 8 -14.48 43.71 21.76
C ALA A 8 -15.18 42.43 21.26
N GLU A 9 -16.52 42.44 21.17
CA GLU A 9 -17.31 41.32 20.62
C GLU A 9 -16.93 41.04 19.16
N LEU A 10 -16.81 42.07 18.33
CA LEU A 10 -16.36 41.91 16.94
C LEU A 10 -14.93 41.36 16.86
N GLY A 11 -14.04 41.75 17.78
CA GLY A 11 -12.69 41.22 17.87
C GLY A 11 -12.66 39.73 18.19
N GLU A 12 -13.54 39.27 19.09
CA GLU A 12 -13.69 37.87 19.47
C GLU A 12 -14.21 37.04 18.29
N ILE A 13 -15.26 37.52 17.60
CA ILE A 13 -15.81 36.88 16.39
C ILE A 13 -14.77 36.80 15.27
N ILE A 14 -13.96 37.85 15.07
CA ILE A 14 -12.88 37.85 14.07
C ILE A 14 -11.82 36.81 14.43
N SER A 15 -11.49 36.65 15.72
CA SER A 15 -10.56 35.63 16.17
C SER A 15 -11.10 34.22 15.92
N GLU A 16 -12.35 33.94 16.29
CA GLU A 16 -13.00 32.65 16.04
C GLU A 16 -13.04 32.32 14.55
N ARG A 17 -13.49 33.25 13.70
CA ARG A 17 -13.53 33.04 12.25
C ARG A 17 -12.15 32.82 11.64
N LYS A 18 -11.11 33.44 12.20
CA LYS A 18 -9.72 33.24 11.76
C LYS A 18 -9.23 31.84 12.08
N ASP A 19 -9.59 31.30 13.24
CA ASP A 19 -9.25 29.93 13.64
C ASP A 19 -10.04 28.89 12.82
N GLU A 20 -11.31 29.16 12.53
CA GLU A 20 -12.12 28.33 11.60
C GLU A 20 -11.51 28.30 10.20
N LEU A 21 -11.14 29.46 9.65
CA LEU A 21 -10.45 29.58 8.36
C LEU A 21 -9.15 28.77 8.36
N ARG A 22 -8.35 28.87 9.43
CA ARG A 22 -7.10 28.13 9.57
C ARG A 22 -7.34 26.62 9.57
N SER A 23 -8.35 26.15 10.30
CA SER A 23 -8.75 24.73 10.30
C SER A 23 -9.23 24.24 8.94
N ILE A 24 -10.00 25.05 8.21
CA ILE A 24 -10.45 24.73 6.85
C ILE A 24 -9.26 24.61 5.92
N VAL A 25 -8.33 25.58 5.94
CA VAL A 25 -7.13 25.56 5.10
C VAL A 25 -6.31 24.30 5.32
N GLU A 26 -6.07 23.93 6.59
CA GLU A 26 -5.34 22.71 6.95
C GLU A 26 -6.04 21.44 6.43
N LYS A 27 -7.37 21.35 6.59
CA LYS A 27 -8.16 20.21 6.08
C LYS A 27 -8.11 20.13 4.56
N THR A 28 -8.25 21.25 3.85
CA THR A 28 -8.15 21.27 2.39
C THR A 28 -6.76 20.86 1.91
N ALA A 29 -5.69 21.32 2.56
CA ALA A 29 -4.33 20.92 2.21
C ALA A 29 -4.11 19.40 2.40
N ALA A 30 -4.60 18.84 3.51
CA ALA A 30 -4.56 17.40 3.76
C ALA A 30 -5.31 16.62 2.67
N GLN A 31 -6.54 17.03 2.32
CA GLN A 31 -7.34 16.41 1.27
C GLN A 31 -6.67 16.50 -0.12
N GLN A 32 -6.00 17.62 -0.42
CA GLN A 32 -5.24 17.79 -1.65
C GLN A 32 -4.11 16.75 -1.75
N SER A 33 -3.35 16.58 -0.66
CA SER A 33 -2.26 15.61 -0.61
C SER A 33 -2.74 14.17 -0.78
N GLU A 34 -3.88 13.83 -0.18
CA GLU A 34 -4.49 12.51 -0.33
C GLU A 34 -4.95 12.26 -1.77
N HIS A 35 -5.56 13.26 -2.40
CA HIS A 35 -5.99 13.20 -3.79
C HIS A 35 -4.82 12.99 -4.76
N GLU A 36 -3.67 13.64 -4.53
CA GLU A 36 -2.45 13.44 -5.32
C GLU A 36 -1.95 11.99 -5.23
N ILE A 37 -1.89 11.43 -4.01
CA ILE A 37 -1.47 10.04 -3.77
C ILE A 37 -2.43 9.06 -4.47
N LEU A 38 -3.74 9.29 -4.36
CA LEU A 38 -4.76 8.45 -5.02
C LEU A 38 -4.66 8.54 -6.55
N THR A 39 -4.42 9.74 -7.09
CA THR A 39 -4.23 9.96 -8.52
C THR A 39 -3.00 9.21 -9.03
N GLU A 40 -1.89 9.21 -8.28
CA GLU A 40 -0.69 8.47 -8.64
C GLU A 40 -0.94 6.95 -8.64
N LYS A 41 -1.65 6.43 -7.63
CA LYS A 41 -2.05 5.02 -7.56
C LYS A 41 -2.94 4.64 -8.75
N LEU A 42 -3.94 5.46 -9.08
CA LEU A 42 -4.83 5.25 -10.22
C LEU A 42 -4.04 5.19 -11.54
N ASN A 43 -3.10 6.11 -11.74
CA ASN A 43 -2.22 6.12 -12.90
C ASN A 43 -1.34 4.85 -13.00
N LYS A 44 -0.86 4.31 -11.88
CA LYS A 44 -0.11 3.04 -11.84
C LYS A 44 -1.00 1.87 -12.24
N VAL A 45 -2.23 1.79 -11.72
CA VAL A 45 -3.19 0.74 -12.08
C VAL A 45 -3.58 0.83 -13.55
N GLN A 46 -3.85 2.03 -14.07
CA GLN A 46 -4.21 2.23 -15.48
C GLN A 46 -3.09 1.83 -16.44
N ARG A 47 -1.82 2.13 -16.09
CA ARG A 47 -0.65 1.67 -16.85
C ARG A 47 -0.55 0.14 -16.86
N ARG A 48 -0.73 -0.52 -15.71
CA ARG A 48 -0.74 -1.99 -15.62
C ARG A 48 -1.87 -2.60 -16.44
N LEU A 49 -3.07 -2.03 -16.41
CA LEU A 49 -4.21 -2.51 -17.18
C LEU A 49 -3.96 -2.39 -18.70
N LYS A 50 -3.37 -1.28 -19.16
CA LYS A 50 -2.98 -1.11 -20.57
C LYS A 50 -1.98 -2.19 -21.01
N LEU A 51 -1.00 -2.50 -20.16
CA LEU A 51 -0.01 -3.56 -20.41
C LEU A 51 -0.64 -4.96 -20.47
N ILE A 52 -1.59 -5.27 -19.58
CA ILE A 52 -2.30 -6.55 -19.60
C ILE A 52 -3.12 -6.68 -20.89
N LYS A 53 -3.87 -5.64 -21.26
CA LYS A 53 -4.64 -5.63 -22.52
C LYS A 53 -3.76 -5.79 -23.76
N SER A 54 -2.55 -5.21 -23.78
CA SER A 54 -1.64 -5.42 -24.90
C SER A 54 -1.10 -6.86 -24.96
N LYS A 55 -0.81 -7.46 -23.81
CA LYS A 55 -0.40 -8.87 -23.71
C LYS A 55 -1.52 -9.82 -24.15
N GLU A 56 -2.75 -9.56 -23.73
CA GLU A 56 -3.93 -10.32 -24.15
C GLU A 56 -4.12 -10.27 -25.67
N LYS A 57 -4.05 -9.07 -26.27
CA LYS A 57 -4.10 -8.92 -27.73
C LYS A 57 -2.97 -9.64 -28.45
N PHE A 58 -1.76 -9.63 -27.88
CA PHE A 58 -0.61 -10.35 -28.43
C PHE A 58 -0.88 -11.86 -28.45
N VAL A 59 -1.35 -12.42 -27.33
CA VAL A 59 -1.73 -13.83 -27.23
C VAL A 59 -2.83 -14.17 -28.25
N ALA A 60 -3.91 -13.38 -28.29
CA ALA A 60 -5.04 -13.63 -29.19
C ALA A 60 -4.65 -13.58 -30.68
N LYS A 61 -3.73 -12.69 -31.08
CA LYS A 61 -3.22 -12.63 -32.45
C LYS A 61 -2.35 -13.83 -32.79
N ASN A 62 -1.53 -14.30 -31.86
CA ASN A 62 -0.63 -15.42 -32.10
C ASN A 62 -1.38 -16.75 -32.20
N VAL A 63 -2.49 -16.93 -31.48
CA VAL A 63 -3.32 -18.15 -31.59
C VAL A 63 -3.75 -18.40 -33.04
N ARG A 64 -4.33 -17.40 -33.71
CA ARG A 64 -4.71 -17.52 -35.13
C ARG A 64 -3.51 -17.79 -36.05
N HIS A 65 -2.35 -17.22 -35.72
CA HIS A 65 -1.15 -17.45 -36.50
C HIS A 65 -0.68 -18.92 -36.40
N TYR A 66 -0.75 -19.51 -35.20
CA TYR A 66 -0.43 -20.93 -35.01
C TYR A 66 -1.44 -21.86 -35.66
N ASP A 67 -2.72 -21.46 -35.69
CA ASP A 67 -3.80 -22.26 -36.31
C ASP A 67 -3.72 -22.26 -37.84
N ASP A 68 -3.37 -21.12 -38.47
CA ASP A 68 -3.52 -20.94 -39.92
C ASP A 68 -2.20 -20.99 -40.71
N ALA A 69 -1.03 -20.69 -40.10
CA ALA A 69 0.20 -20.56 -40.87
C ALA A 69 0.82 -21.92 -41.27
N PRO A 70 1.27 -22.07 -42.52
CA PRO A 70 1.69 -23.36 -43.09
C PRO A 70 2.93 -23.97 -42.42
N GLU A 71 3.75 -23.15 -41.76
CA GLU A 71 4.93 -23.57 -41.01
C GLU A 71 4.60 -24.29 -39.68
N PHE A 72 3.39 -24.08 -39.14
CA PHE A 72 2.89 -24.80 -37.96
C PHE A 72 1.98 -25.98 -38.31
N GLN A 73 1.74 -26.21 -39.61
CA GLN A 73 0.94 -27.33 -40.08
C GLN A 73 1.79 -28.58 -40.29
N LEU A 74 1.17 -29.75 -40.06
CA LEU A 74 1.81 -31.02 -40.36
C LEU A 74 2.02 -31.15 -41.89
N PRO A 75 3.26 -31.31 -42.38
CA PRO A 75 3.53 -31.37 -43.82
C PRO A 75 2.89 -32.60 -44.46
N LEU A 76 2.31 -32.45 -45.64
CA LEU A 76 1.77 -33.60 -46.38
C LEU A 76 2.88 -34.57 -46.82
N PRO A 77 2.59 -35.88 -46.94
CA PRO A 77 3.55 -36.84 -47.47
C PRO A 77 3.93 -36.49 -48.91
N LYS A 78 5.23 -36.61 -49.23
CA LYS A 78 5.69 -36.43 -50.61
C LYS A 78 5.20 -37.57 -51.51
N PRO A 79 5.03 -37.34 -52.83
CA PRO A 79 4.69 -38.41 -53.77
C PRO A 79 5.67 -39.59 -53.63
N MET A 80 5.14 -40.82 -53.64
CA MET A 80 5.89 -42.08 -53.47
C MET A 80 6.47 -42.34 -52.06
N MET A 81 6.18 -41.49 -51.07
CA MET A 81 6.57 -41.75 -49.68
C MET A 81 5.63 -42.78 -49.05
N SER A 82 6.18 -43.86 -48.48
CA SER A 82 5.38 -44.81 -47.71
C SER A 82 4.93 -44.20 -46.37
N ALA A 83 3.82 -44.68 -45.83
CA ALA A 83 3.34 -44.26 -44.51
C ALA A 83 4.40 -44.50 -43.41
N LYS A 84 5.17 -45.59 -43.51
CA LYS A 84 6.29 -45.88 -42.60
C LYS A 84 7.39 -44.82 -42.69
N ALA A 85 7.83 -44.49 -43.91
CA ALA A 85 8.85 -43.47 -44.12
C ALA A 85 8.39 -42.09 -43.63
N TYR A 86 7.10 -41.76 -43.81
CA TYR A 86 6.52 -40.52 -43.31
C TYR A 86 6.54 -40.44 -41.78
N TYR A 87 6.14 -41.53 -41.11
CA TYR A 87 6.20 -41.62 -39.66
C TYR A 87 7.63 -41.43 -39.14
N GLU A 88 8.59 -42.19 -39.66
CA GLU A 88 9.97 -42.19 -39.18
C GLU A 88 10.68 -40.84 -39.43
N ARG A 89 10.43 -40.19 -40.57
CA ARG A 89 11.19 -39.01 -41.00
C ARG A 89 10.54 -37.68 -40.66
N ILE A 90 9.22 -37.63 -40.47
CA ILE A 90 8.47 -36.37 -40.30
C ILE A 90 7.70 -36.40 -38.98
N ALA A 91 6.79 -37.36 -38.79
CA ALA A 91 5.88 -37.33 -37.65
C ALA A 91 6.59 -37.60 -36.32
N ALA A 92 7.43 -38.63 -36.24
CA ALA A 92 8.11 -38.99 -35.00
C ALA A 92 9.09 -37.90 -34.50
N PRO A 93 9.95 -37.29 -35.36
CA PRO A 93 10.77 -36.15 -34.95
C PRO A 93 9.94 -34.94 -34.50
N LEU A 94 8.84 -34.62 -35.19
CA LEU A 94 7.96 -33.51 -34.80
C LEU A 94 7.36 -33.75 -33.41
N VAL A 95 6.85 -34.95 -33.15
CA VAL A 95 6.32 -35.33 -31.83
C VAL A 95 7.41 -35.26 -30.75
N ALA A 96 8.66 -35.63 -31.05
CA ALA A 96 9.77 -35.48 -30.11
C ALA A 96 10.04 -34.01 -29.77
N THR A 97 10.15 -33.14 -30.79
CA THR A 97 10.34 -31.69 -30.57
C THR A 97 9.19 -31.07 -29.78
N LEU A 98 7.94 -31.47 -30.06
CA LEU A 98 6.78 -31.01 -29.32
C LEU A 98 6.82 -31.44 -27.85
N LYS A 99 7.23 -32.68 -27.57
CA LYS A 99 7.42 -33.16 -26.18
C LYS A 99 8.46 -32.34 -25.43
N ASP A 100 9.56 -31.98 -26.07
CA ASP A 100 10.62 -31.18 -25.44
C ASP A 100 10.15 -29.74 -25.16
N VAL A 101 9.44 -29.11 -26.11
CA VAL A 101 8.83 -27.78 -25.91
C VAL A 101 7.81 -27.81 -24.77
N ILE A 102 6.91 -28.79 -24.76
CA ILE A 102 5.92 -28.94 -23.68
C ILE A 102 6.63 -29.13 -22.33
N ARG A 103 7.68 -29.94 -22.27
CA ARG A 103 8.45 -30.14 -21.04
C ARG A 103 9.08 -28.83 -20.55
N GLY A 104 9.67 -28.04 -21.45
CA GLY A 104 10.24 -26.73 -21.13
C GLY A 104 9.19 -25.77 -20.58
N ILE A 105 8.05 -25.66 -21.25
CA ILE A 105 6.93 -24.82 -20.81
C ILE A 105 6.42 -25.25 -19.43
N LEU A 106 6.26 -26.56 -19.21
CA LEU A 106 5.81 -27.08 -17.92
C LEU A 106 6.79 -26.75 -16.80
N LEU A 107 8.10 -26.93 -17.03
CA LEU A 107 9.14 -26.59 -16.05
C LEU A 107 9.09 -25.10 -15.69
N GLU A 108 9.10 -24.22 -16.69
CA GLU A 108 9.05 -22.77 -16.48
C GLU A 108 7.74 -22.36 -15.78
N PHE A 109 6.61 -22.95 -16.18
CA PHE A 109 5.31 -22.70 -15.56
C PHE A 109 5.31 -23.08 -14.07
N PHE A 110 5.84 -24.25 -13.71
CA PHE A 110 5.91 -24.69 -12.31
C PHE A 110 6.86 -23.82 -11.48
N GLU A 111 8.02 -23.44 -12.04
CA GLU A 111 8.97 -22.53 -11.39
C GLU A 111 8.34 -21.16 -11.12
N LYS A 112 7.74 -20.54 -12.14
CA LYS A 112 7.06 -19.24 -12.00
C LYS A 112 5.88 -19.32 -11.04
N THR A 113 5.13 -20.42 -11.06
CA THR A 113 4.02 -20.64 -10.11
C THR A 113 4.54 -20.73 -8.68
N LYS A 114 5.67 -21.39 -8.45
CA LYS A 114 6.31 -21.49 -7.13
C LYS A 114 6.81 -20.12 -6.65
N GLU A 115 7.48 -19.37 -7.51
CA GLU A 115 7.91 -17.99 -7.22
C GLU A 115 6.74 -17.09 -6.84
N LEU A 116 5.65 -17.15 -7.63
CA LEU A 116 4.46 -16.35 -7.41
C LEU A 116 3.77 -16.71 -6.09
N LYS A 117 3.64 -18.01 -5.77
CA LYS A 117 3.11 -18.47 -4.48
C LYS A 117 3.96 -17.94 -3.31
N ALA A 118 5.29 -18.03 -3.40
CA ALA A 118 6.16 -17.52 -2.35
C ALA A 118 6.08 -15.99 -2.19
N ALA A 119 5.91 -15.25 -3.29
CA ALA A 119 5.68 -13.80 -3.24
C ALA A 119 4.32 -13.46 -2.60
N LEU A 120 3.28 -14.22 -2.92
CA LEU A 120 1.94 -14.05 -2.35
C LEU A 120 1.92 -14.30 -0.83
N GLU A 121 2.59 -15.36 -0.37
CA GLU A 121 2.71 -15.66 1.06
C GLU A 121 3.42 -14.53 1.81
N ARG A 122 4.57 -14.05 1.30
CA ARG A 122 5.29 -12.92 1.91
C ARG A 122 4.44 -11.66 1.98
N ALA A 123 3.74 -11.34 0.89
CA ALA A 123 2.85 -10.17 0.85
C ALA A 123 1.70 -10.32 1.87
N SER A 124 1.12 -11.52 1.97
CA SER A 124 0.04 -11.81 2.92
C SER A 124 0.51 -11.68 4.37
N SER A 125 1.69 -12.21 4.70
CA SER A 125 2.28 -12.04 6.04
C SER A 125 2.58 -10.58 6.37
N GLN A 126 3.07 -9.80 5.40
CA GLN A 126 3.29 -8.36 5.58
C GLN A 126 1.99 -7.61 5.85
N VAL A 127 0.93 -7.92 5.09
CA VAL A 127 -0.40 -7.32 5.30
C VAL A 127 -0.92 -7.67 6.68
N GLN A 128 -0.79 -8.92 7.13
CA GLN A 128 -1.21 -9.33 8.47
C GLN A 128 -0.45 -8.60 9.56
N ALA A 129 0.87 -8.49 9.45
CA ALA A 129 1.70 -7.76 10.42
C ALA A 129 1.35 -6.27 10.48
N LEU A 130 1.13 -5.63 9.33
CA LEU A 130 0.71 -4.23 9.26
C LEU A 130 -0.69 -4.04 9.85
N THR A 131 -1.61 -4.96 9.59
CA THR A 131 -2.97 -4.93 10.15
C THR A 131 -2.94 -5.03 11.68
N GLN A 132 -2.11 -5.92 12.23
CA GLN A 132 -1.94 -6.04 13.68
C GLN A 132 -1.37 -4.75 14.29
N ARG A 133 -0.32 -4.17 13.69
CA ARG A 133 0.24 -2.88 14.15
C ARG A 133 -0.76 -1.73 14.06
N LEU A 134 -1.55 -1.70 13.00
CA LEU A 134 -2.59 -0.69 12.85
C LEU A 134 -3.64 -0.83 13.96
N SER A 135 -4.06 -2.05 14.28
CA SER A 135 -5.00 -2.29 15.38
C SER A 135 -4.44 -1.89 16.75
N SER A 136 -3.15 -2.12 17.01
CA SER A 136 -2.52 -1.68 18.26
C SER A 136 -2.44 -0.15 18.34
N TYR A 137 -2.07 0.52 17.24
CA TYR A 137 -2.07 1.98 17.19
C TYR A 137 -3.47 2.57 17.32
N GLU A 138 -4.50 1.95 16.75
CA GLU A 138 -5.88 2.38 16.95
C GLU A 138 -6.30 2.29 18.42
N ALA A 139 -5.94 1.20 19.11
CA ALA A 139 -6.21 1.05 20.53
C ALA A 139 -5.49 2.11 21.38
N GLU A 140 -4.19 2.33 21.13
CA GLU A 140 -3.42 3.40 21.80
C GLU A 140 -4.03 4.78 21.55
N LEU A 141 -4.48 5.03 20.32
CA LEU A 141 -5.03 6.31 19.92
C LEU A 141 -6.40 6.57 20.58
N ILE A 142 -7.21 5.54 20.81
CA ILE A 142 -8.44 5.64 21.62
C ILE A 142 -8.08 6.06 23.06
N MET A 143 -7.14 5.37 23.70
CA MET A 143 -6.71 5.68 25.07
C MET A 143 -6.13 7.10 25.19
N LEU A 144 -5.34 7.53 24.20
CA LEU A 144 -4.74 8.85 24.18
C LEU A 144 -5.80 9.96 23.97
N ARG A 145 -6.81 9.70 23.14
CA ARG A 145 -7.95 10.61 22.96
C ARG A 145 -8.78 10.75 24.24
N GLU A 146 -9.01 9.66 24.96
CA GLU A 146 -9.70 9.68 26.26
C GLU A 146 -8.90 10.46 27.29
N THR A 147 -7.61 10.13 27.44
CA THR A 147 -6.69 10.86 28.33
C THR A 147 -6.65 12.35 28.00
N LYS A 148 -6.60 12.71 26.72
CA LYS A 148 -6.66 14.12 26.28
C LYS A 148 -7.96 14.80 26.71
N LYS A 149 -9.11 14.14 26.58
CA LYS A 149 -10.40 14.69 27.03
C LYS A 149 -10.42 14.89 28.54
N ASP A 150 -9.94 13.93 29.31
CA ASP A 150 -9.89 14.04 30.77
C ASP A 150 -8.94 15.14 31.23
N TYR A 151 -7.79 15.27 30.55
CA TYR A 151 -6.88 16.38 30.76
C TYR A 151 -7.53 17.74 30.46
N GLN A 152 -8.29 17.86 29.37
CA GLN A 152 -9.04 19.09 29.06
C GLN A 152 -10.09 19.42 30.13
N ARG A 153 -10.79 18.41 30.67
CA ARG A 153 -11.73 18.58 31.79
C ARG A 153 -11.03 19.08 33.05
N LEU A 154 -9.88 18.50 33.41
CA LEU A 154 -9.08 18.94 34.55
C LEU A 154 -8.58 20.38 34.38
N ARG A 155 -8.09 20.73 33.20
CA ARG A 155 -7.60 22.08 32.89
C ARG A 155 -8.73 23.12 32.98
N GLY A 156 -9.93 22.77 32.49
CA GLY A 156 -11.12 23.60 32.66
C GLY A 156 -11.56 23.78 34.11
N PHE A 157 -11.47 22.73 34.93
CA PHE A 157 -11.84 22.78 36.35
C PHE A 157 -10.85 23.59 37.21
N LEU A 158 -9.54 23.40 36.99
CA LEU A 158 -8.47 24.05 37.78
C LEU A 158 -8.16 25.49 37.31
N GLY A 159 -8.55 25.83 36.08
CA GLY A 159 -8.10 27.03 35.37
C GLY A 159 -6.73 26.85 34.71
N GLU A 160 -6.55 27.43 33.53
CA GLU A 160 -5.38 27.20 32.66
C GLU A 160 -4.04 27.46 33.35
N ASN A 161 -3.92 28.58 34.06
CA ASN A 161 -2.68 28.99 34.71
C ASN A 161 -2.22 28.07 35.84
N VAL A 162 -3.15 27.45 36.57
CA VAL A 162 -2.83 26.56 37.70
C VAL A 162 -2.48 25.18 37.17
N ALA A 163 -3.24 24.69 36.18
CA ALA A 163 -2.98 23.42 35.52
C ALA A 163 -1.60 23.40 34.84
N ASP A 164 -1.26 24.43 34.08
CA ASP A 164 0.00 24.50 33.34
C ASP A 164 1.22 24.51 34.28
N LYS A 165 1.16 25.31 35.35
CA LYS A 165 2.22 25.34 36.39
C LYS A 165 2.37 24.00 37.11
N ALA A 166 1.28 23.28 37.36
CA ALA A 166 1.33 21.97 38.01
C ALA A 166 2.02 20.93 37.10
N ILE A 167 1.73 20.97 35.80
CA ILE A 167 2.33 20.08 34.80
C ILE A 167 3.80 20.37 34.62
N GLU A 168 4.18 21.64 34.57
CA GLU A 168 5.57 22.03 34.42
C GLU A 168 6.42 21.55 35.61
N LYS A 169 5.91 21.71 36.84
CA LYS A 169 6.52 21.12 38.03
C LYS A 169 6.59 19.59 37.98
N ALA A 170 5.56 18.93 37.45
CA ALA A 170 5.56 17.47 37.31
C ALA A 170 6.61 16.99 36.29
N LYS A 171 6.71 17.65 35.13
CA LYS A 171 7.71 17.36 34.08
C LYS A 171 9.14 17.50 34.61
N ILE A 172 9.43 18.58 35.34
CA ILE A 172 10.75 18.82 35.93
C ILE A 172 11.13 17.67 36.87
N ARG A 173 10.22 17.28 37.78
CA ARG A 173 10.46 16.14 38.69
C ARG A 173 10.66 14.83 37.95
N GLU A 174 9.90 14.59 36.90
CA GLU A 174 10.00 13.38 36.10
C GLU A 174 11.38 13.30 35.43
N GLN A 175 11.83 14.40 34.83
CA GLN A 175 13.13 14.51 34.16
C GLN A 175 14.30 14.36 35.14
N GLU A 176 14.20 14.95 36.33
CA GLU A 176 15.16 14.72 37.43
C GLU A 176 15.22 13.25 37.86
N SER A 177 14.09 12.54 37.83
CA SER A 177 14.02 11.12 38.19
C SER A 177 14.66 10.20 37.13
N TYR A 178 14.53 10.55 35.85
CA TYR A 178 15.18 9.83 34.75
C TYR A 178 16.71 9.97 34.82
N LEU A 179 17.21 11.19 35.01
CA LEU A 179 18.64 11.47 35.15
C LEU A 179 19.24 10.75 36.38
N LYS A 180 18.49 10.70 37.49
CA LYS A 180 18.91 9.91 38.67
C LYS A 180 18.99 8.41 38.37
N LYS A 181 18.05 7.83 37.63
CA LYS A 181 18.08 6.41 37.26
C LYS A 181 19.28 6.08 36.36
N GLU A 182 19.57 6.90 35.36
CA GLU A 182 20.73 6.72 34.49
C GLU A 182 22.06 6.82 35.25
N SER A 183 22.16 7.78 36.20
CA SER A 183 23.36 7.90 37.04
C SER A 183 23.56 6.71 38.00
N VAL A 184 22.50 6.01 38.38
CA VAL A 184 22.57 4.80 39.23
C VAL A 184 22.92 3.55 38.42
N GLU A 185 22.51 3.47 37.15
CA GLU A 185 22.90 2.38 36.23
C GLU A 185 24.36 2.49 35.77
N GLN A 186 24.93 3.69 35.67
CA GLN A 186 26.34 3.90 35.28
C GLN A 186 27.36 3.66 36.40
N ILE A 187 26.91 3.51 37.66
CA ILE A 187 27.77 3.27 38.83
C ILE A 187 27.81 1.76 39.20
N LYS A 188 26.99 0.92 38.55
CA LYS A 188 27.01 -0.55 38.70
C LYS A 188 27.86 -1.22 37.63
#